data_AF-A0A7J4R001-F1
#
_entry.id   AF-A0A7J4R001-F1
#
_cell.length_a   1.000
_cell.length_b   1.000
_cell.length_c   1.000
_cell.angle_alpha   90.00
_cell.angle_beta   90.00
_cell.angle_gamma   90.00
#
_symmetry.space_group_name_H-M   'P 1'
#
loop_
_entity.id
_entity.type
_entity.pdbx_description
1 polymer ?
#
loop_
_entity_poly.entity_id
_entity_poly.type
_entity_poly.pdbx_seq_one_letter_code
_entity_poly.pdbx_strand_id
1 'polypeptide(L)'
;FMTGPYQASTVGSSGRAVVVARSPLTDLYIDTYIGGNIGHTLRQAGWDGLFITGASENLCRLEVVDGHAELHGAQELKGMTTWQVEQTLEGKGDCLSIGPAGESGVRIASPLTAGRRAAGRGGTGAAFGFKNLKAVTVKSTTKEMVRFANEATLKSAVKV
;
A
#
# COMPACT_ATOMS: atom_id res chain seq x y z
N PHE A 1 -0.60 -6.59 -2.68
CA PHE A 1 0.29 -5.41 -2.75
C PHE A 1 1.71 -5.93 -2.67
N MET A 2 2.58 -5.66 -3.63
CA MET A 2 3.94 -6.21 -3.65
C MET A 2 4.98 -5.11 -3.78
N THR A 3 6.17 -5.37 -3.22
CA THR A 3 7.34 -4.52 -3.33
C THR A 3 8.36 -5.10 -4.29
N GLY A 4 9.25 -4.25 -4.83
CA GLY A 4 10.41 -4.69 -5.60
C GLY A 4 11.66 -4.86 -4.73
N PRO A 5 12.69 -5.59 -5.21
CA PRO A 5 13.91 -5.87 -4.42
C PRO A 5 14.75 -4.62 -4.11
N TYR A 6 14.53 -3.52 -4.83
CA TYR A 6 15.19 -2.23 -4.57
C TYR A 6 14.44 -1.34 -3.58
N GLN A 7 13.30 -1.78 -3.02
CA GLN A 7 12.71 -1.05 -1.91
C GLN A 7 13.69 -0.97 -0.74
N ALA A 8 13.62 0.15 -0.01
CA ALA A 8 14.56 0.54 1.03
C ALA A 8 16.06 0.60 0.62
N SER A 9 16.37 0.61 -0.68
CA SER A 9 17.74 0.80 -1.17
C SER A 9 18.08 2.27 -1.45
N THR A 10 19.35 2.55 -1.74
CA THR A 10 19.83 3.86 -2.20
C THR A 10 19.62 4.08 -3.71
N VAL A 11 19.03 3.13 -4.43
CA VAL A 11 18.82 3.25 -5.87
C VAL A 11 17.77 4.33 -6.15
N GLY A 12 18.17 5.38 -6.88
CA GLY A 12 17.29 6.48 -7.26
C GLY A 12 16.05 5.99 -8.02
N SER A 13 14.90 6.65 -7.79
CA SER A 13 13.62 6.36 -8.46
C SER A 13 13.08 4.93 -8.26
N SER A 14 13.63 4.16 -7.33
CA SER A 14 13.20 2.78 -7.07
C SER A 14 11.91 2.67 -6.24
N GLY A 15 11.37 3.76 -5.70
CA GLY A 15 10.17 3.80 -4.85
C GLY A 15 8.85 3.51 -5.57
N ARG A 16 8.71 2.28 -6.07
CA ARG A 16 7.53 1.74 -6.73
C ARG A 16 7.09 0.47 -6.02
N ALA A 17 5.79 0.42 -5.73
CA ALA A 17 5.08 -0.78 -5.34
C ALA A 17 3.97 -1.07 -6.35
N VAL A 18 3.37 -2.25 -6.27
CA VAL A 18 2.33 -2.68 -7.21
C VAL A 18 1.12 -3.24 -6.46
N VAL A 19 -0.07 -2.81 -6.89
CA VAL A 19 -1.33 -3.44 -6.50
C VAL A 19 -1.72 -4.39 -7.63
N VAL A 20 -1.88 -5.66 -7.28
CA VAL A 20 -2.23 -6.74 -8.22
C VAL A 20 -3.57 -7.33 -7.81
N ALA A 21 -4.47 -7.50 -8.77
CA ALA A 21 -5.80 -8.08 -8.55
C ALA A 21 -6.36 -8.67 -9.86
N ARG A 22 -7.53 -9.31 -9.76
CA ARG A 22 -8.47 -9.41 -10.89
C ARG A 22 -9.22 -8.08 -10.97
N SER A 23 -9.13 -7.40 -12.09
CA SER A 23 -9.67 -6.07 -12.36
C SER A 23 -11.20 -6.07 -12.27
N PRO A 24 -11.82 -5.28 -11.38
CA PRO A 24 -13.27 -5.09 -11.40
C PRO A 24 -13.80 -4.42 -12.68
N LEU A 25 -12.94 -3.73 -13.44
CA LEU A 25 -13.31 -3.09 -14.70
C LEU A 25 -13.39 -4.06 -15.87
N THR A 26 -12.37 -4.90 -16.01
CA THR A 26 -12.12 -5.71 -17.21
C THR A 26 -12.28 -7.20 -16.97
N ASP A 27 -12.42 -7.63 -15.72
CA ASP A 27 -12.49 -9.03 -15.29
C ASP A 27 -11.23 -9.87 -15.59
N LEU A 28 -10.15 -9.21 -16.01
CA LEU A 28 -8.83 -9.78 -16.33
C LEU A 28 -7.80 -9.46 -15.23
N TYR A 29 -6.60 -10.01 -15.36
CA TYR A 29 -5.45 -9.62 -14.55
C TYR A 29 -5.18 -8.11 -14.67
N ILE A 30 -4.84 -7.47 -13.54
CA ILE A 30 -4.29 -6.12 -13.51
C ILE A 30 -3.14 -6.04 -12.52
N ASP A 31 -2.07 -5.41 -12.95
CA ASP A 31 -1.08 -4.77 -12.09
C ASP A 31 -1.13 -3.26 -12.29
N THR A 32 -1.16 -2.51 -11.19
CA THR A 32 -1.07 -1.05 -11.23
C THR A 32 -0.04 -0.58 -10.25
N TYR A 33 0.87 0.25 -10.75
CA TYR A 33 2.00 0.75 -9.98
C TYR A 33 1.61 1.98 -9.19
N ILE A 34 2.17 2.09 -8.00
CA ILE A 34 2.03 3.22 -7.11
C ILE A 34 3.42 3.64 -6.62
N GLY A 35 3.64 4.95 -6.52
CA GLY A 35 4.88 5.49 -5.97
C GLY A 35 4.70 5.98 -4.54
N GLY A 36 5.76 6.57 -3.98
CA GLY A 36 5.77 7.06 -2.59
C GLY A 36 6.57 6.13 -1.69
N ASN A 37 6.50 6.36 -0.38
CA ASN A 37 7.35 5.67 0.59
C ASN A 37 6.77 4.31 1.05
N ILE A 38 5.48 4.07 0.88
CA ILE A 38 4.82 2.87 1.41
C ILE A 38 5.50 1.55 1.00
N GLY A 39 6.06 1.46 -0.21
CA GLY A 39 6.84 0.29 -0.64
C GLY A 39 8.15 0.12 0.13
N HIS A 40 8.89 1.23 0.32
CA HIS A 40 10.09 1.25 1.15
C HIS A 40 9.76 0.87 2.60
N THR A 41 8.73 1.50 3.17
CA THR A 41 8.33 1.30 4.56
C THR A 41 7.84 -0.12 4.82
N LEU A 42 7.15 -0.76 3.86
CA LEU A 42 6.75 -2.16 3.99
C LEU A 42 7.96 -3.11 4.00
N ARG A 43 8.94 -2.87 3.12
CA ARG A 43 10.19 -3.64 3.10
C ARG A 43 10.98 -3.44 4.38
N GLN A 44 11.05 -2.22 4.91
CA GLN A 44 11.70 -1.92 6.19
C GLN A 44 10.99 -2.57 7.37
N ALA A 45 9.65 -2.62 7.34
CA ALA A 45 8.84 -3.35 8.32
C ALA A 45 8.99 -4.88 8.20
N GLY A 46 9.83 -5.40 7.29
CA GLY A 46 10.15 -6.83 7.18
C GLY A 46 9.28 -7.63 6.19
N TRP A 47 8.54 -6.96 5.29
CA TRP A 47 7.61 -7.62 4.37
C TRP A 47 7.89 -7.31 2.90
N ASP A 48 7.75 -8.33 2.05
CA ASP A 48 7.92 -8.21 0.59
C ASP A 48 6.60 -7.96 -0.14
N GLY A 49 5.50 -8.20 0.56
CA GLY A 49 4.18 -8.00 0.02
C GLY A 49 3.10 -8.48 0.98
N LEU A 50 1.87 -8.17 0.60
CA LEU A 50 0.65 -8.48 1.31
C LEU A 50 -0.31 -9.18 0.35
N PHE A 51 -0.66 -10.42 0.68
CA PHE A 51 -1.71 -11.18 0.02
C PHE A 51 -2.99 -11.07 0.85
N ILE A 52 -4.00 -10.37 0.31
CA ILE A 52 -5.24 -10.08 1.02
C ILE A 52 -6.38 -10.86 0.34
N THR A 53 -6.85 -11.90 1.01
CA THR A 53 -7.92 -12.80 0.55
C THR A 53 -9.18 -12.65 1.42
N GLY A 54 -10.30 -13.20 0.96
CA GLY A 54 -11.59 -13.06 1.66
C GLY A 54 -12.15 -11.64 1.61
N ALA A 55 -13.16 -11.38 2.45
CA ALA A 55 -13.78 -10.08 2.68
C ALA A 55 -14.21 -10.02 4.16
N SER A 56 -14.06 -8.86 4.79
CA SER A 56 -14.52 -8.62 6.16
C SER A 56 -16.05 -8.37 6.16
N GLU A 57 -16.74 -8.75 7.23
CA GLU A 57 -18.16 -8.42 7.41
C GLU A 57 -18.38 -6.92 7.65
N ASN A 58 -17.43 -6.28 8.34
CA ASN A 58 -17.46 -4.86 8.69
C ASN A 58 -16.28 -4.11 8.07
N LEU A 59 -16.43 -2.80 7.90
CA LEU A 59 -15.35 -1.95 7.39
C LEU A 59 -14.13 -2.03 8.31
N CYS A 60 -12.97 -2.40 7.76
CA CYS A 60 -11.74 -2.60 8.51
C CYS A 60 -10.54 -1.91 7.86
N ARG A 61 -9.45 -1.80 8.62
CA ARG A 61 -8.13 -1.40 8.14
C ARG A 61 -7.09 -2.41 8.57
N LEU A 62 -6.08 -2.62 7.73
CA LEU A 62 -4.91 -3.44 8.06
C LEU A 62 -3.79 -2.53 8.58
N GLU A 63 -3.28 -2.81 9.77
CA GLU A 63 -2.12 -2.15 10.34
C GLU A 63 -0.92 -3.10 10.28
N VAL A 64 0.19 -2.63 9.70
CA VAL A 64 1.46 -3.35 9.65
C VAL A 64 2.52 -2.55 10.40
N VAL A 65 3.12 -3.16 11.42
CA VAL A 65 4.22 -2.59 12.22
C VAL A 65 5.27 -3.66 12.44
N ASP A 66 6.48 -3.47 11.90
CA ASP A 66 7.67 -4.31 12.15
C ASP A 66 7.40 -5.82 12.28
N GLY A 67 7.06 -6.50 11.19
CA GLY A 67 6.82 -7.95 11.20
C GLY A 67 5.44 -8.37 11.69
N HIS A 68 4.66 -7.47 12.29
CA HIS A 68 3.31 -7.73 12.80
C HIS A 68 2.25 -7.10 11.91
N ALA A 69 1.13 -7.80 11.74
CA ALA A 69 -0.02 -7.37 10.95
C ALA A 69 -1.31 -7.64 11.72
N GLU A 70 -2.16 -6.61 11.88
CA GLU A 70 -3.40 -6.68 12.64
C GLU A 70 -4.55 -5.98 11.91
N LEU A 71 -5.76 -6.54 11.99
CA LEU A 71 -6.97 -5.92 11.46
C LEU A 71 -7.68 -5.14 12.57
N HIS A 72 -8.04 -3.89 12.28
CA HIS A 72 -8.85 -3.06 13.16
C HIS A 72 -10.18 -2.69 12.49
N GLY A 73 -11.22 -2.49 13.29
CA GLY A 73 -12.42 -1.78 12.83
C GLY A 73 -12.04 -0.40 12.30
N ALA A 74 -12.75 0.04 11.26
CA ALA A 74 -12.48 1.32 10.58
C ALA A 74 -13.77 2.07 10.27
N GLN A 75 -14.82 1.86 11.08
CA GLN A 75 -16.14 2.41 10.85
C GLN A 75 -16.14 3.95 10.90
N GLU A 76 -15.27 4.52 11.72
CA GLU A 76 -15.01 5.95 11.84
C GLU A 76 -14.48 6.59 10.55
N LEU A 77 -13.89 5.79 9.64
CA LEU A 77 -13.33 6.26 8.37
C LEU A 77 -14.34 6.23 7.21
N LYS A 78 -15.53 5.66 7.41
CA LYS A 78 -16.52 5.44 6.35
C LYS A 78 -16.89 6.75 5.66
N GLY A 79 -16.93 6.76 4.32
CA GLY A 79 -17.27 7.93 3.52
C GLY A 79 -16.20 9.04 3.48
N MET A 80 -15.10 8.91 4.23
CA MET A 80 -14.01 9.87 4.15
C MET A 80 -13.26 9.76 2.81
N THR A 81 -12.86 10.90 2.27
CA THR A 81 -11.91 10.97 1.14
C THR A 81 -10.56 10.37 1.54
N THR A 82 -9.75 9.94 0.56
CA THR A 82 -8.42 9.37 0.84
C THR A 82 -7.51 10.34 1.61
N TRP A 83 -7.63 11.64 1.34
CA TRP A 83 -6.91 12.67 2.07
C TRP A 83 -7.34 12.76 3.54
N GLN A 84 -8.64 12.78 3.81
CA GLN A 84 -9.16 12.77 5.18
C GLN A 84 -8.72 11.51 5.94
N VAL A 85 -8.73 10.34 5.28
CA VAL A 85 -8.24 9.08 5.88
C VAL A 85 -6.76 9.20 6.26
N GLU A 86 -5.90 9.74 5.39
CA GLU A 86 -4.49 9.95 5.71
C GLU A 86 -4.30 10.90 6.91
N GLN A 87 -5.09 11.98 6.99
CA GLN A 87 -5.06 12.89 8.13
C GLN A 87 -5.53 12.23 9.43
N THR A 88 -6.62 11.45 9.38
CA THR A 88 -7.15 10.74 10.56
C THR A 88 -6.19 9.65 11.05
N LEU A 89 -5.42 9.04 10.16
CA LEU A 89 -4.43 8.01 10.47
C LEU A 89 -3.00 8.55 10.61
N GLU A 90 -2.84 9.87 10.79
CA GLU A 90 -1.54 10.46 11.02
C GLU A 90 -0.83 9.80 12.23
N GLY A 91 0.47 9.53 12.10
CA GLY A 91 1.26 8.81 13.11
C GLY A 91 1.21 7.28 13.03
N LYS A 92 0.29 6.71 12.22
CA LYS A 92 0.24 5.27 11.90
C LYS A 92 1.16 4.84 10.74
N GLY A 93 1.96 5.76 10.21
CA GLY A 93 2.91 5.51 9.12
C GLY A 93 2.35 5.86 7.74
N ASP A 94 2.89 5.24 6.70
CA ASP A 94 2.37 5.40 5.34
C ASP A 94 0.99 4.76 5.22
N CYS A 95 0.08 5.41 4.52
CA CYS A 95 -1.30 4.95 4.39
C CYS A 95 -1.67 4.77 2.92
N LEU A 96 -2.17 3.58 2.56
CA LEU A 96 -2.83 3.30 1.30
C LEU A 96 -4.32 3.11 1.56
N SER A 97 -5.16 4.03 1.08
CA SER A 97 -6.60 4.01 1.38
C SER A 97 -7.47 4.15 0.15
N ILE A 98 -8.74 3.78 0.29
CA ILE A 98 -9.79 4.07 -0.69
C ILE A 98 -10.69 5.20 -0.20
N GLY A 99 -11.22 5.99 -1.13
CA GLY A 99 -12.27 6.98 -0.87
C GLY A 99 -13.67 6.42 -1.12
N PRO A 100 -14.70 7.28 -1.15
CA PRO A 100 -16.09 6.88 -1.38
C PRO A 100 -16.31 6.09 -2.67
N ALA A 101 -15.55 6.40 -3.74
CA ALA A 101 -15.64 5.65 -4.99
C ALA A 101 -15.24 4.17 -4.83
N GLY A 102 -14.23 3.87 -4.00
CA GLY A 102 -13.83 2.50 -3.71
C GLY A 102 -14.87 1.79 -2.85
N GLU A 103 -15.37 2.46 -1.80
CA GLU A 103 -16.43 1.92 -0.93
C GLU A 103 -17.69 1.57 -1.71
N SER A 104 -18.08 2.41 -2.68
CA SER A 104 -19.25 2.20 -3.54
C SER A 104 -19.00 1.26 -4.72
N GLY A 105 -17.82 0.64 -4.83
CA GLY A 105 -17.52 -0.33 -5.89
C GLY A 105 -17.42 0.26 -7.30
N VAL A 106 -17.11 1.56 -7.44
CA VAL A 106 -16.91 2.19 -8.75
C VAL A 106 -15.77 1.50 -9.48
N ARG A 107 -16.05 0.91 -10.65
CA ARG A 107 -15.11 0.01 -11.35
C ARG A 107 -13.81 0.67 -11.82
N ILE A 108 -13.68 1.99 -11.75
CA ILE A 108 -12.45 2.74 -12.04
C ILE A 108 -11.81 3.35 -10.78
N ALA A 109 -12.32 3.03 -9.59
CA ALA A 109 -11.78 3.51 -8.33
C ALA A 109 -10.34 3.02 -8.11
N SER A 110 -9.55 3.86 -7.45
CA SER A 110 -8.13 3.61 -7.18
C SER A 110 -7.86 3.79 -5.69
N PRO A 111 -6.99 2.97 -5.08
CA PRO A 111 -6.42 3.28 -3.78
C PRO A 111 -5.29 4.30 -3.95
N LEU A 112 -5.17 5.21 -3.00
CA LEU A 112 -4.20 6.30 -3.00
C LEU A 112 -3.31 6.27 -1.76
N THR A 113 -2.11 6.80 -1.91
CA THR A 113 -1.16 7.05 -0.83
C THR A 113 -0.45 8.40 -1.02
N ALA A 114 0.09 8.96 0.05
CA ALA A 114 0.83 10.22 0.08
C ALA A 114 0.05 11.36 -0.60
N GLY A 115 -1.26 11.40 -0.41
CA GLY A 115 -2.21 12.40 -0.91
C GLY A 115 -2.43 12.47 -2.42
N ARG A 116 -1.51 11.94 -3.23
CA ARG A 116 -1.50 12.13 -4.70
C ARG A 116 -1.01 10.94 -5.51
N ARG A 117 -0.52 9.88 -4.89
CA ARG A 117 0.00 8.70 -5.60
C ARG A 117 -1.13 7.68 -5.69
N ALA A 118 -1.52 7.30 -6.91
CA ALA A 118 -2.62 6.38 -7.14
C ALA A 118 -2.13 5.09 -7.77
N ALA A 119 -2.69 3.96 -7.33
CA ALA A 119 -2.75 2.74 -8.12
C ALA A 119 -3.91 2.90 -9.13
N GLY A 120 -3.66 3.74 -10.15
CA GLY A 120 -4.67 4.56 -10.82
C GLY A 120 -5.60 3.87 -11.83
N ARG A 121 -5.45 2.58 -12.12
CA ARG A 121 -6.16 1.91 -13.22
C ARG A 121 -6.71 0.54 -12.82
N GLY A 122 -7.69 0.06 -13.61
CA GLY A 122 -8.24 -1.29 -13.51
C GLY A 122 -9.09 -1.54 -12.27
N GLY A 123 -9.55 -0.50 -11.57
CA GLY A 123 -10.56 -0.65 -10.51
C GLY A 123 -10.05 -1.27 -9.22
N THR A 124 -8.75 -1.24 -8.95
CA THR A 124 -8.20 -1.86 -7.73
C THR A 124 -8.75 -1.23 -6.44
N GLY A 125 -9.27 0.00 -6.48
CA GLY A 125 -9.96 0.61 -5.34
C GLY A 125 -11.32 -0.03 -5.06
N ALA A 126 -12.04 -0.47 -6.09
CA ALA A 126 -13.26 -1.26 -5.91
C ALA A 126 -12.96 -2.66 -5.36
N ALA A 127 -11.80 -3.24 -5.71
CA ALA A 127 -11.37 -4.51 -5.13
C ALA A 127 -11.11 -4.41 -3.62
N PHE A 128 -10.59 -3.28 -3.13
CA PHE A 128 -10.50 -2.98 -1.70
C PHE A 128 -11.88 -2.84 -1.06
N GLY A 129 -12.79 -2.09 -1.71
CA GLY A 129 -14.17 -1.90 -1.25
C GLY A 129 -14.95 -3.21 -1.11
N PHE A 130 -14.84 -4.11 -2.09
CA PHE A 130 -15.44 -5.45 -2.03
C PHE A 130 -15.00 -6.26 -0.81
N LYS A 131 -13.78 -6.02 -0.32
CA LYS A 131 -13.23 -6.69 0.86
C LYS A 131 -13.60 -6.02 2.19
N ASN A 132 -14.36 -4.91 2.13
CA ASN A 132 -14.54 -3.99 3.25
C ASN A 132 -13.21 -3.50 3.84
N LEU A 133 -12.17 -3.39 3.01
CA LEU A 133 -10.84 -2.91 3.43
C LEU A 133 -10.70 -1.43 3.08
N LYS A 134 -10.80 -0.58 4.09
CA LYS A 134 -10.73 0.88 3.94
C LYS A 134 -9.31 1.39 3.72
N ALA A 135 -8.35 0.83 4.44
CA ALA A 135 -6.97 1.29 4.42
C ALA A 135 -5.98 0.19 4.81
N VAL A 136 -4.75 0.35 4.35
CA VAL A 136 -3.55 -0.36 4.82
C VAL A 136 -2.57 0.69 5.33
N THR A 137 -2.23 0.65 6.61
CA THR A 137 -1.20 1.50 7.22
C THR A 137 0.06 0.69 7.46
N VAL A 138 1.21 1.27 7.15
CA VAL A 138 2.50 0.59 7.28
C VAL A 138 3.48 1.51 8.02
N LYS A 139 4.06 1.00 9.10
CA LYS A 139 5.06 1.69 9.90
C LYS A 139 6.25 0.77 10.13
N SER A 140 7.44 1.33 9.98
CA SER A 140 8.68 0.71 10.44
C SER A 140 9.20 1.52 11.61
N THR A 141 9.41 0.90 12.76
CA THR A 141 10.07 1.53 13.92
C THR A 141 11.50 1.03 14.08
N THR A 142 11.83 -0.12 13.48
CA THR A 142 13.19 -0.64 13.47
C THR A 142 14.12 0.25 12.63
N LYS A 143 15.37 0.38 13.10
CA LYS A 143 16.48 0.96 12.33
C LYS A 143 17.26 -0.13 11.57
N GLU A 144 16.76 -1.36 11.55
CA GLU A 144 17.47 -2.45 10.90
C GLU A 144 17.54 -2.21 9.39
N MET A 145 18.77 -2.27 8.87
CA MET A 145 19.02 -2.08 7.46
C MET A 145 18.54 -3.30 6.69
N VAL A 146 17.73 -3.05 5.65
CA VAL A 146 17.38 -4.09 4.67
C VAL A 146 18.68 -4.65 4.09
N ARG A 147 18.85 -5.97 4.19
CA ARG A 147 20.07 -6.63 3.74
C ARG A 147 20.11 -6.73 2.23
N PHE A 148 21.21 -6.29 1.65
CA PHE A 148 21.54 -6.49 0.24
C PHE A 148 22.72 -7.47 0.14
N ALA A 149 22.76 -8.27 -0.93
CA ALA A 149 23.79 -9.28 -1.12
C ALA A 149 25.22 -8.72 -1.08
N ASN A 150 25.42 -7.51 -1.62
CA ASN A 150 26.67 -6.76 -1.51
C ASN A 150 26.39 -5.25 -1.47
N GLU A 151 26.50 -4.65 -0.29
CA GLU A 151 26.28 -3.22 -0.13
C GLU A 151 27.30 -2.34 -0.85
N ALA A 152 28.57 -2.76 -0.88
CA ALA A 152 29.65 -1.97 -1.48
C ALA A 152 29.44 -1.86 -3.00
N THR A 153 29.12 -2.97 -3.65
CA THR A 153 28.79 -2.99 -5.08
C THR A 153 27.55 -2.14 -5.37
N LEU A 154 26.48 -2.30 -4.58
CA LEU A 154 25.25 -1.51 -4.74
C LEU A 154 25.54 -0.01 -4.64
N LYS A 155 26.26 0.42 -3.60
CA LYS A 155 26.65 1.82 -3.40
C LYS A 155 27.49 2.35 -4.55
N SER A 156 28.48 1.58 -5.02
CA SER A 156 29.34 1.99 -6.15
C SER A 156 28.59 2.09 -7.50
N ALA A 157 27.53 1.30 -7.68
CA ALA A 157 26.72 1.31 -8.90
C ALA A 157 25.74 2.50 -8.95
N VAL A 158 25.31 2.99 -7.78
CA VAL A 158 24.51 4.21 -7.69
C VAL A 158 25.45 5.40 -7.87
N LYS A 159 25.48 5.94 -9.09
CA LYS A 159 26.18 7.20 -9.38
C LYS A 159 25.47 8.33 -8.64
N VAL A 160 26.20 9.00 -7.76
CA VAL A 160 25.79 10.23 -7.07
C VAL A 160 25.81 11.40 -8.06
#